data_AF-A0A511TB28-F1
#
_entry.id   AF-A0A511TB28-F1
#
_cell.length_a   1.000
_cell.length_b   1.000
_cell.length_c   1.000
_cell.angle_alpha   90.00
_cell.angle_beta   90.00
_cell.angle_gamma   90.00
#
_symmetry.space_group_name_H-M   'P 1'
#
loop_
_entity.id
_entity.type
_entity.pdbx_description
1 polymer ?
#
loop_
_entity_poly.entity_id
_entity_poly.type
_entity_poly.pdbx_seq_one_letter_code
_entity_poly.pdbx_strand_id
1 'polypeptide(L)'
;MLRRHVRWLLAAASLLVASVAWSQSTPSITFQSPSQGWNVFASSNPLPFGSTASIVFDVSRLTQCRGNINATTPGWTITGHYQFNNGPVQSFWVAGFSSTPNPPAPSIPLNTRGDLAIWFENTSRWGCQAWDSNFGNNYHFNVQ
;
A
#
# COMPACT_ATOMS: atom_id res chain seq x y z
N MET A 1 27.88 -78.66 11.31
CA MET A 1 26.64 -77.87 11.26
C MET A 1 26.78 -76.67 12.19
N LEU A 2 26.84 -75.43 11.68
CA LEU A 2 26.57 -74.24 12.48
C LEU A 2 26.15 -73.09 11.54
N ARG A 3 24.86 -72.72 11.58
CA ARG A 3 24.23 -71.70 10.73
C ARG A 3 24.52 -70.29 11.28
N ARG A 4 25.04 -69.41 10.42
CA ARG A 4 25.10 -67.96 10.64
C ARG A 4 23.70 -67.36 10.47
N HIS A 5 23.26 -66.55 11.42
CA HIS A 5 22.14 -65.62 11.23
C HIS A 5 22.53 -64.24 11.75
N VAL A 6 22.91 -63.34 10.84
CA VAL A 6 23.04 -61.91 11.14
C VAL A 6 21.70 -61.27 10.76
N ARG A 7 20.92 -60.85 11.77
CA ARG A 7 19.69 -60.08 11.58
C ARG A 7 20.07 -58.62 11.38
N TRP A 8 19.83 -58.10 10.18
CA TRP A 8 19.88 -56.67 9.89
C TRP A 8 18.52 -56.06 10.25
N LEU A 9 18.50 -55.16 11.24
CA LEU A 9 17.37 -54.30 11.54
C LEU A 9 17.51 -53.03 10.68
N LEU A 10 16.66 -52.88 9.67
CA LEU A 10 16.50 -51.62 8.94
C LEU A 10 15.62 -50.70 9.77
N ALA A 11 16.20 -49.63 10.33
CA ALA A 11 15.45 -48.54 10.92
C ALA A 11 15.03 -47.57 9.80
N ALA A 12 13.72 -47.46 9.57
CA ALA A 12 13.16 -46.45 8.66
C ALA A 12 13.14 -45.09 9.39
N ALA A 13 13.95 -44.13 8.92
CA ALA A 13 13.93 -42.76 9.40
C ALA A 13 12.86 -41.97 8.64
N SER A 14 11.72 -41.73 9.28
CA SER A 14 10.68 -40.84 8.76
C SER A 14 11.11 -39.38 8.94
N LEU A 15 11.45 -38.69 7.86
CA LEU A 15 11.71 -37.25 7.84
C LEU A 15 10.36 -36.51 7.87
N LEU A 16 10.03 -35.92 9.02
CA LEU A 16 8.94 -34.95 9.14
C LEU A 16 9.39 -33.62 8.52
N VAL A 17 8.82 -33.26 7.37
CA VAL A 17 9.01 -31.93 6.78
C VAL A 17 8.00 -30.99 7.44
N ALA A 18 8.46 -30.15 8.37
CA ALA A 18 7.65 -29.08 8.93
C ALA A 18 7.52 -27.95 7.89
N SER A 19 6.32 -27.75 7.35
CA SER A 19 6.01 -26.60 6.51
C SER A 19 5.79 -25.37 7.39
N VAL A 20 6.66 -24.37 7.25
CA VAL A 20 6.43 -23.03 7.82
C VAL A 20 5.40 -22.30 6.96
N ALA A 21 4.27 -21.92 7.56
CA ALA A 21 3.35 -20.98 6.92
C ALA A 21 3.94 -19.56 7.07
N TRP A 22 4.33 -18.95 5.95
CA TRP A 22 4.78 -17.56 5.95
C TRP A 22 3.55 -16.65 6.00
N SER A 23 3.44 -15.82 7.05
CA SER A 23 2.44 -14.76 7.08
C SER A 23 2.78 -13.76 5.98
N GLN A 24 1.99 -13.74 4.89
CA GLN A 24 2.10 -12.69 3.89
C GLN A 24 1.63 -11.39 4.54
N SER A 25 2.53 -10.42 4.72
CA SER A 25 2.14 -9.09 5.13
C SER A 25 1.26 -8.46 4.04
N THR A 26 0.20 -7.75 4.45
CA THR A 26 -0.61 -6.98 3.50
C THR A 26 0.30 -6.04 2.71
N PRO A 27 0.24 -6.02 1.37
CA PRO A 27 1.06 -5.11 0.59
C PRO A 27 0.73 -3.67 0.99
N SER A 28 1.75 -2.82 1.06
CA SER A 28 1.57 -1.42 1.41
C SER A 28 2.44 -0.52 0.56
N ILE A 29 1.99 0.70 0.34
CA ILE A 29 2.76 1.77 -0.28
C ILE A 29 2.81 2.93 0.70
N THR A 30 4.02 3.30 1.10
CA THR A 30 4.28 4.30 2.13
C THR A 30 4.82 5.57 1.50
N PHE A 31 4.23 6.72 1.89
CA PHE A 31 4.66 8.06 1.53
C PHE A 31 5.02 8.79 2.83
N GLN A 32 6.31 8.85 3.14
CA GLN A 32 6.81 9.37 4.41
C GLN A 32 6.81 10.89 4.49
N SER A 33 6.77 11.43 5.71
CA SER A 33 6.76 12.88 5.93
C SER A 33 8.01 13.59 5.38
N PRO A 34 7.97 14.93 5.24
CA PRO A 34 9.16 15.72 4.96
C PRO A 34 10.28 15.52 6.00
N SER A 35 9.92 15.38 7.29
CA SER A 35 10.88 15.14 8.37
C SER A 35 11.51 13.75 8.35
N GLN A 36 10.90 12.80 7.64
CA GLN A 36 11.43 11.47 7.37
C GLN A 36 12.16 11.40 6.02
N GLY A 37 12.41 12.53 5.36
CA GLY A 37 13.18 12.60 4.12
C GLY A 37 12.37 12.34 2.86
N TRP A 38 11.04 12.49 2.89
CA TRP A 38 10.16 12.36 1.72
C TRP A 38 10.15 10.99 1.04
N ASN A 39 10.70 9.93 1.65
CA ASN A 39 10.82 8.63 1.00
C ASN A 39 9.46 8.05 0.60
N VAL A 40 9.46 7.36 -0.54
CA VAL A 40 8.31 6.61 -1.04
C VAL A 40 8.75 5.20 -1.35
N PHE A 41 8.07 4.20 -0.77
CA PHE A 41 8.44 2.80 -0.95
C PHE A 41 7.24 1.87 -0.81
N ALA A 42 7.27 0.76 -1.55
CA ALA A 42 6.33 -0.34 -1.40
C ALA A 42 6.91 -1.42 -0.47
N SER A 43 6.05 -2.19 0.20
CA SER A 43 6.48 -3.33 1.03
C SER A 43 7.05 -4.49 0.22
N SER A 44 6.81 -4.50 -1.09
CA SER A 44 7.33 -5.47 -2.05
C SER A 44 7.48 -4.81 -3.42
N ASN A 45 8.39 -5.32 -4.24
CA ASN A 45 8.56 -4.92 -5.63
C ASN A 45 8.85 -6.16 -6.49
N PRO A 46 7.94 -6.58 -7.39
CA PRO A 46 6.66 -5.95 -7.71
C PRO A 46 5.63 -6.06 -6.58
N LEU A 47 4.60 -5.22 -6.64
CA LEU A 47 3.40 -5.36 -5.82
C LEU A 47 2.57 -6.56 -6.29
N PRO A 48 2.01 -7.39 -5.38
CA PRO A 48 1.34 -8.63 -5.75
C PRO A 48 -0.05 -8.39 -6.37
N PHE A 49 -0.23 -8.82 -7.61
CA PHE A 49 -1.51 -8.82 -8.30
C PHE A 49 -2.57 -9.63 -7.53
N GLY A 50 -3.82 -9.17 -7.60
CA GLY A 50 -4.96 -9.80 -6.92
C GLY A 50 -5.06 -9.47 -5.43
N SER A 51 -4.12 -8.69 -4.90
CA SER A 51 -4.16 -8.21 -3.51
C SER A 51 -4.79 -6.82 -3.40
N THR A 52 -4.93 -6.31 -2.17
CA THR A 52 -5.28 -4.90 -1.91
C THR A 52 -4.11 -4.24 -1.18
N ALA A 53 -3.54 -3.20 -1.79
CA ALA A 53 -2.46 -2.42 -1.18
C ALA A 53 -3.02 -1.38 -0.20
N SER A 54 -2.50 -1.37 1.03
CA SER A 54 -2.73 -0.28 1.99
C SER A 54 -1.92 0.95 1.60
N ILE A 55 -2.54 2.12 1.59
CA ILE A 55 -1.86 3.39 1.28
C ILE A 55 -1.56 4.11 2.59
N VAL A 56 -0.29 4.15 2.96
CA VAL A 56 0.19 4.82 4.17
C VAL A 56 0.73 6.18 3.76
N PHE A 57 -0.16 7.18 3.77
CA PHE A 57 0.20 8.55 3.40
C PHE A 57 0.38 9.43 4.64
N ASP A 58 1.57 9.98 4.84
CA ASP A 58 1.78 10.98 5.87
C ASP A 58 1.18 12.32 5.43
N VAL A 59 0.11 12.73 6.13
CA VAL A 59 -0.62 13.96 5.80
C VAL A 59 0.29 15.19 5.84
N SER A 60 1.38 15.23 6.60
CA SER A 60 2.28 16.39 6.63
C SER A 60 3.00 16.67 5.31
N ARG A 61 2.98 15.75 4.34
CA ARG A 61 3.47 15.97 2.97
C ARG A 61 2.67 17.03 2.21
N LEU A 62 1.38 17.20 2.54
CA LEU A 62 0.48 18.08 1.81
C LEU A 62 -0.31 18.99 2.76
N THR A 63 0.41 19.93 3.39
CA THR A 63 -0.12 20.91 4.35
C THR A 63 -0.64 22.19 3.71
N GLN A 64 -0.22 22.47 2.48
CA GLN A 64 -0.74 23.58 1.69
C GLN A 64 -2.25 23.43 1.48
N CYS A 65 -2.98 24.54 1.40
CA CYS A 65 -4.43 24.54 1.22
C CYS A 65 -5.25 23.92 2.36
N ARG A 66 -4.69 23.88 3.58
CA ARG A 66 -5.46 23.53 4.77
C ARG A 66 -6.05 24.76 5.43
N GLY A 67 -7.35 24.74 5.65
CA GLY A 67 -8.04 25.65 6.57
C GLY A 67 -9.29 24.99 7.13
N ASN A 68 -9.64 25.26 8.38
CA ASN A 68 -10.80 24.66 9.01
C ASN A 68 -12.03 25.56 8.86
N ILE A 69 -13.22 24.95 8.71
CA ILE A 69 -14.51 25.68 8.65
C ILE A 69 -14.82 26.29 10.01
N ASN A 70 -14.44 25.60 11.09
CA ASN A 70 -14.53 26.04 12.48
C ASN A 70 -13.32 25.46 13.26
N ALA A 71 -13.30 25.52 14.59
CA ALA A 71 -12.15 25.03 15.36
C ALA A 71 -11.76 23.56 15.09
N THR A 72 -12.72 22.69 14.75
CA THR A 72 -12.52 21.22 14.70
C THR A 72 -12.83 20.59 13.34
N THR A 73 -13.55 21.29 12.46
CA THR A 73 -14.01 20.74 11.19
C THR A 73 -13.09 21.14 10.04
N PRO A 74 -12.39 20.20 9.38
CA PRO A 74 -11.59 20.51 8.21
C PRO A 74 -12.45 21.14 7.09
N GLY A 75 -11.93 22.20 6.47
CA GLY A 75 -12.46 22.78 5.23
C GLY A 75 -11.64 22.40 4.00
N TRP A 76 -10.91 21.29 4.12
CA TRP A 76 -10.00 20.74 3.12
C TRP A 76 -10.12 19.22 3.09
N THR A 77 -9.77 18.63 1.95
CA THR A 77 -9.77 17.17 1.74
C THR A 77 -8.53 16.78 0.96
N ILE A 78 -7.81 15.77 1.47
CA ILE A 78 -6.79 15.07 0.70
C ILE A 78 -7.42 13.86 0.02
N THR A 79 -7.27 13.84 -1.29
CA THR A 79 -7.70 12.76 -2.17
C THR A 79 -6.48 12.11 -2.79
N GLY A 80 -6.39 10.79 -2.69
CA GLY A 80 -5.46 10.01 -3.47
C GLY A 80 -6.08 9.65 -4.81
N HIS A 81 -5.30 9.78 -5.87
CA HIS A 81 -5.68 9.44 -7.23
C HIS A 81 -4.72 8.37 -7.75
N TYR A 82 -5.24 7.44 -8.52
CA TYR A 82 -4.43 6.41 -9.15
C TYR A 82 -4.99 5.98 -10.50
N GLN A 83 -4.12 5.44 -11.34
CA GLN A 83 -4.51 4.79 -12.59
C GLN A 83 -3.58 3.63 -12.91
N PHE A 84 -4.10 2.63 -13.61
CA PHE A 84 -3.30 1.52 -14.13
C PHE A 84 -3.04 1.71 -15.62
N ASN A 85 -1.79 1.55 -16.06
CA ASN A 85 -1.39 1.57 -17.48
C ASN A 85 -1.94 2.78 -18.27
N ASN A 86 -1.96 3.97 -17.66
CA ASN A 86 -2.57 5.19 -18.24
C ASN A 86 -4.06 5.06 -18.61
N GLY A 87 -4.78 4.17 -17.93
CA GLY A 87 -6.22 4.01 -18.04
C GLY A 87 -7.02 5.05 -17.24
N PRO A 88 -8.29 4.76 -16.94
CA PRO A 88 -9.15 5.67 -16.18
C PRO A 88 -8.60 5.96 -14.77
N VAL A 89 -8.66 7.23 -14.38
CA VAL A 89 -8.32 7.67 -13.02
C VAL A 89 -9.38 7.17 -12.04
N GLN A 90 -8.93 6.66 -10.92
CA GLN A 90 -9.72 6.27 -9.75
C GLN A 90 -9.23 7.07 -8.55
N SER A 91 -10.09 7.22 -7.53
CA SER A 91 -9.77 8.04 -6.36
C SER A 91 -10.19 7.38 -5.05
N PHE A 92 -9.49 7.72 -3.98
CA PHE A 92 -9.83 7.33 -2.61
C PHE A 92 -9.59 8.49 -1.65
N TRP A 93 -10.38 8.51 -0.57
CA TRP A 93 -10.21 9.49 0.50
C TRP A 93 -8.94 9.18 1.31
N VAL A 94 -8.18 10.21 1.68
CA VAL A 94 -6.98 10.07 2.53
C VAL A 94 -7.16 10.75 3.88
N ALA A 95 -7.56 12.02 3.89
CA ALA A 95 -7.67 12.81 5.10
C ALA A 95 -8.56 14.05 4.93
N GLY A 96 -8.92 14.69 6.03
CA GLY A 96 -9.66 15.95 6.05
C GLY A 96 -11.18 15.74 6.07
N PHE A 97 -11.91 16.61 5.38
CA PHE A 97 -13.36 16.51 5.27
C PHE A 97 -13.74 15.29 4.42
N SER A 98 -14.81 14.61 4.83
CA SER A 98 -15.46 13.54 4.09
C SER A 98 -16.96 13.71 4.21
N SER A 99 -17.70 13.55 3.11
CA SER A 99 -19.16 13.45 3.14
C SER A 99 -19.64 12.10 3.68
N THR A 100 -18.77 11.08 3.65
CA THR A 100 -19.05 9.75 4.20
C THR A 100 -18.60 9.68 5.65
N PRO A 101 -19.51 9.38 6.61
CA PRO A 101 -19.12 9.12 7.99
C PRO A 101 -18.16 7.92 8.06
N ASN A 102 -17.04 8.08 8.77
CA ASN A 102 -16.00 7.04 8.91
C ASN A 102 -15.57 6.43 7.55
N PRO A 103 -14.94 7.23 6.67
CA PRO A 103 -14.51 6.75 5.37
C PRO A 103 -13.53 5.55 5.54
N PRO A 104 -13.53 4.60 4.58
CA PRO A 104 -12.63 3.46 4.64
C PRO A 104 -11.17 3.93 4.65
N ALA A 105 -10.31 3.11 5.24
CA ALA A 105 -8.88 3.37 5.20
C ALA A 105 -8.37 3.40 3.74
N PRO A 106 -7.39 4.27 3.42
CA PRO A 106 -6.85 4.42 2.07
C PRO A 106 -6.29 3.08 1.54
N SER A 107 -6.79 2.63 0.40
CA SER A 107 -6.37 1.37 -0.20
C SER A 107 -6.61 1.33 -1.71
N ILE A 108 -5.84 0.51 -2.41
CA ILE A 108 -5.94 0.30 -3.86
C ILE A 108 -6.06 -1.21 -4.14
N PRO A 109 -7.13 -1.69 -4.79
CA PRO A 109 -7.19 -3.05 -5.29
C PRO A 109 -6.22 -3.23 -6.46
N LEU A 110 -5.28 -4.15 -6.34
CA LEU A 110 -4.25 -4.45 -7.34
C LEU A 110 -4.79 -5.44 -8.39
N ASN A 111 -5.88 -5.06 -9.06
CA ASN A 111 -6.62 -5.91 -9.99
C ASN A 111 -6.11 -5.83 -11.45
N THR A 112 -5.08 -5.03 -11.71
CA THR A 112 -4.50 -4.82 -13.03
C THR A 112 -2.99 -4.94 -12.95
N ARG A 113 -2.40 -5.70 -13.88
CA ARG A 113 -0.94 -5.88 -13.99
C ARG A 113 -0.31 -4.70 -14.72
N GLY A 114 0.95 -4.40 -14.42
CA GLY A 114 1.73 -3.36 -15.09
C GLY A 114 1.95 -2.13 -14.23
N ASP A 115 1.95 -0.96 -14.87
CA ASP A 115 2.26 0.32 -14.23
C ASP A 115 1.07 0.82 -13.40
N LEU A 116 1.32 1.14 -12.14
CA LEU A 116 0.42 1.83 -11.22
C LEU A 116 1.00 3.21 -10.94
N ALA A 117 0.33 4.25 -11.44
CA ALA A 117 0.65 5.64 -11.14
C ALA A 117 -0.25 6.14 -10.01
N ILE A 118 0.33 6.84 -9.02
CA ILE A 118 -0.36 7.39 -7.85
C ILE A 118 0.05 8.84 -7.63
N TRP A 119 -0.89 9.70 -7.26
CA TRP A 119 -0.64 11.08 -6.84
C TRP A 119 -1.69 11.54 -5.84
N PHE A 120 -1.41 12.64 -5.15
CA PHE A 120 -2.30 13.17 -4.12
C PHE A 120 -2.61 14.64 -4.37
N GLU A 121 -3.82 15.00 -4.00
CA GLU A 121 -4.37 16.34 -4.15
C GLU A 121 -4.93 16.79 -2.82
N ASN A 122 -4.65 18.03 -2.43
CA ASN A 122 -5.37 18.70 -1.36
C ASN A 122 -6.19 19.84 -1.95
N THR A 123 -7.50 19.80 -1.73
CA THR A 123 -8.40 20.88 -2.12
C THR A 123 -9.01 21.52 -0.88
N SER A 124 -9.35 22.79 -1.00
CA SER A 124 -10.06 23.53 0.03
C SER A 124 -11.36 24.11 -0.49
N ARG A 125 -12.37 24.21 0.39
CA ARG A 125 -13.66 24.84 0.08
C ARG A 125 -13.52 26.28 -0.43
N TRP A 126 -12.44 26.99 -0.10
CA TRP A 126 -12.19 28.37 -0.57
C TRP A 126 -11.41 28.44 -1.89
N GLY A 127 -11.27 27.33 -2.62
CA GLY A 127 -10.68 27.32 -3.97
C GLY A 127 -9.16 27.16 -4.03
N CYS A 128 -8.51 26.81 -2.91
CA CYS A 128 -7.08 26.47 -2.90
C CYS A 128 -6.87 25.01 -3.32
N GLN A 129 -5.82 24.75 -4.10
CA GLN A 129 -5.42 23.42 -4.55
C GLN A 129 -3.89 23.24 -4.46
N ALA A 130 -3.45 22.07 -4.02
CA ALA A 130 -2.04 21.68 -3.95
C ALA A 130 -1.86 20.20 -4.28
N TRP A 131 -0.67 19.83 -4.74
CA TRP A 131 -0.38 18.48 -5.26
C TRP A 131 0.87 17.87 -4.62
N ASP A 132 0.80 16.56 -4.39
CA ASP A 132 1.97 15.70 -4.16
C ASP A 132 2.01 14.64 -5.26
N SER A 133 2.76 14.94 -6.31
CA SER A 133 2.76 14.20 -7.58
C SER A 133 4.18 13.98 -8.12
N ASN A 134 5.19 13.86 -7.25
CA ASN A 134 6.58 13.73 -7.68
C ASN A 134 6.99 14.77 -8.75
N PHE A 135 6.70 16.04 -8.47
CA PHE A 135 6.93 17.17 -9.39
C PHE A 135 6.23 17.01 -10.76
N GLY A 136 5.03 16.42 -10.79
CA GLY A 136 4.23 16.22 -12.00
C GLY A 136 4.45 14.88 -12.70
N ASN A 137 5.38 14.05 -12.23
CA ASN A 137 5.65 12.73 -12.80
C ASN A 137 4.81 11.60 -12.19
N ASN A 138 4.06 11.87 -11.12
CA ASN A 138 3.39 10.89 -10.27
C ASN A 138 4.36 9.84 -9.69
N TYR A 139 3.83 9.01 -8.78
CA TYR A 139 4.57 7.90 -8.17
C TYR A 139 4.23 6.60 -8.88
N HIS A 140 5.24 5.92 -9.41
CA HIS A 140 5.06 4.72 -10.22
C HIS A 140 5.49 3.46 -9.49
N PHE A 141 4.67 2.41 -9.60
CA PHE A 141 4.91 1.09 -9.05
C PHE A 141 4.54 0.01 -10.08
N ASN A 142 5.20 -1.14 -10.01
CA ASN A 142 4.90 -2.28 -10.88
C ASN A 142 4.05 -3.30 -10.13
N VAL A 143 2.99 -3.80 -10.77
CA VAL A 143 2.08 -4.84 -10.23
C VAL A 143 2.19 -6.13 -11.04
N GLN A 144 2.46 -7.25 -10.38
CA GLN A 144 2.64 -8.58 -10.99
C GLN A 144 2.12 -9.73 -10.14
#